data_AF-A0A0C9U3R1-F1
#
_entry.id   AF-A0A0C9U3R1-F1
#
_cell.length_a   1.000
_cell.length_b   1.000
_cell.length_c   1.000
_cell.angle_alpha   90.00
_cell.angle_beta   90.00
_cell.angle_gamma   90.00
#
_symmetry.space_group_name_H-M   'P 1'
#
loop_
_entity.id
_entity.type
_entity.pdbx_description
1 polymer ?
#
loop_
_entity_poly.entity_id
_entity_poly.type
_entity_poly.pdbx_seq_one_letter_code
_entity_poly.pdbx_strand_id
1 'polypeptide(L)'
;MVFNSNPVTGYTHLVDVTERPKFLQSWERLRHGSLHHLMECLGEFMGALFYVYCGVGATAAFNIGNLAKEQGIGSLLTVGLGYAIGIVTALTICSSVSGGHFNPCVSIAFAIWRGFPWKKVPSFIISQILGAMVACFLVYGQYRTTLLQIEAALKVAKVYDAVQFTPNGVAGIFALYTLPGANLRDAFMNEFFVDFFLGLVIWGSLDPSNFLVPPAAAPWVIAFAYAAMIWAYAPGGLAANTARDLGGRIMALIVWGKPASGGRYAAIAALTNIPATLLSSLVYELIFYDSSRVLPSAQQDFLSGHKAHLTHKSLDPERRQPKSQGSVSSTEKPQISV
;
A
#
# COMPACT_ATOMS: atom_id res chain seq x y z
N MET A 1 -24.35 -13.51 28.50
CA MET A 1 -22.98 -12.96 28.31
C MET A 1 -22.83 -11.80 29.27
N VAL A 2 -22.06 -11.97 30.34
CA VAL A 2 -21.82 -10.90 31.33
C VAL A 2 -20.60 -10.12 30.85
N PHE A 3 -20.81 -8.89 30.38
CA PHE A 3 -19.72 -7.99 30.03
C PHE A 3 -19.09 -7.47 31.32
N ASN A 4 -17.91 -7.96 31.64
CA ASN A 4 -17.13 -7.48 32.77
C ASN A 4 -16.45 -6.16 32.35
N SER A 5 -17.21 -5.07 32.35
CA SER A 5 -16.70 -3.74 32.00
C SER A 5 -16.12 -3.06 33.24
N ASN A 6 -14.80 -3.16 33.41
CA ASN A 6 -14.05 -2.19 34.22
C ASN A 6 -13.26 -1.30 33.25
N PRO A 7 -13.84 -0.17 32.77
CA PRO A 7 -13.13 0.74 31.90
C PRO A 7 -12.22 1.61 32.76
N VAL A 8 -10.99 1.14 33.02
CA VAL A 8 -9.95 2.00 33.62
C VAL A 8 -9.50 3.10 32.62
N THR A 9 -9.88 2.96 31.36
CA THR A 9 -9.79 3.92 30.28
C THR A 9 -11.13 3.86 29.53
N GLY A 10 -11.69 4.97 29.05
CA GLY A 10 -12.95 4.99 28.26
C GLY A 10 -12.91 4.24 26.91
N TYR A 11 -11.99 3.29 26.74
CA TYR A 11 -11.79 2.43 25.59
C TYR A 11 -11.84 0.98 26.02
N THR A 12 -12.56 0.17 25.25
CA THR A 12 -12.62 -1.29 25.43
C THR A 12 -11.60 -1.94 24.52
N HIS A 13 -10.68 -2.74 25.05
CA HIS A 13 -9.75 -3.48 24.20
C HIS A 13 -10.42 -4.75 23.67
N LEU A 14 -10.03 -5.17 22.45
CA LEU A 14 -10.60 -6.37 21.84
C LEU A 14 -10.39 -7.64 22.70
N VAL A 15 -9.29 -7.70 23.44
CA VAL A 15 -8.99 -8.80 24.36
C VAL A 15 -9.99 -8.91 25.52
N ASP A 16 -10.64 -7.80 25.89
CA ASP A 16 -11.64 -7.76 26.97
C ASP A 16 -13.03 -8.24 26.48
N VAL A 17 -13.25 -8.25 25.17
CA VAL A 17 -14.53 -8.61 24.54
C VAL A 17 -14.49 -10.00 23.91
N THR A 18 -13.33 -10.43 23.41
CA THR A 18 -13.18 -11.68 22.67
C THR A 18 -11.94 -12.42 23.12
N GLU A 19 -12.13 -13.62 23.64
CA GLU A 19 -11.02 -14.49 24.02
C GLU A 19 -10.29 -15.02 22.78
N ARG A 20 -8.97 -14.83 22.76
CA ARG A 20 -8.09 -15.35 21.71
C ARG A 20 -7.35 -16.60 22.19
N PRO A 21 -7.17 -17.64 21.37
CA PRO A 21 -6.38 -18.82 21.74
C PRO A 21 -5.00 -18.47 22.31
N LYS A 22 -4.57 -19.16 23.37
CA LYS A 22 -3.32 -18.85 24.10
C LYS A 22 -2.08 -18.84 23.20
N PHE A 23 -2.00 -19.73 22.21
CA PHE A 23 -0.87 -19.76 21.27
C PHE A 23 -0.78 -18.47 20.42
N LEU A 24 -1.93 -17.90 20.02
CA LEU A 24 -1.97 -16.64 19.29
C LEU A 24 -1.60 -15.46 20.18
N GLN A 25 -2.01 -15.46 21.46
CA GLN A 25 -1.57 -14.43 22.41
C GLN A 25 -0.06 -14.48 22.67
N SER A 26 0.54 -15.67 22.70
CA SER A 26 2.00 -15.84 22.78
C SER A 26 2.69 -15.33 21.51
N TRP A 27 2.14 -15.66 20.34
CA TRP A 27 2.62 -15.12 19.06
C TRP A 27 2.53 -13.59 19.00
N GLU A 28 1.44 -12.99 19.48
CA GLU A 28 1.28 -11.53 19.55
C GLU A 28 2.34 -10.87 20.42
N ARG A 29 2.70 -11.47 21.55
CA ARG A 29 3.77 -10.96 22.41
C ARG A 29 5.12 -10.98 21.67
N LEU A 30 5.41 -12.08 20.98
CA LEU A 30 6.62 -12.19 20.17
C LEU A 30 6.65 -11.15 19.03
N ARG A 31 5.53 -11.00 18.30
CA ARG A 31 5.42 -10.10 17.16
C ARG A 31 5.46 -8.63 17.54
N HIS A 32 5.01 -8.26 18.74
CA HIS A 32 5.09 -6.89 19.27
C HIS A 32 6.41 -6.57 19.96
N GLY A 33 7.17 -7.60 20.39
CA GLY A 33 8.49 -7.46 20.97
C GLY A 33 9.59 -7.54 19.91
N SER A 34 10.32 -8.64 19.91
CA SER A 34 11.54 -8.82 19.11
C SER A 34 11.32 -8.81 17.59
N LEU A 35 10.13 -9.21 17.11
CA LEU A 35 9.84 -9.28 15.68
C LEU A 35 9.10 -8.06 15.14
N HIS A 36 8.93 -6.99 15.92
CA HIS A 36 8.09 -5.86 15.51
C HIS A 36 8.52 -5.24 14.18
N HIS A 37 9.83 -5.03 14.00
CA HIS A 37 10.34 -4.47 12.75
C HIS A 37 10.13 -5.40 11.54
N LEU A 38 10.28 -6.71 11.75
CA LEU A 38 10.00 -7.70 10.71
C LEU A 38 8.52 -7.68 10.32
N MET A 39 7.61 -7.54 11.30
CA MET A 39 6.18 -7.44 11.02
C MET A 39 5.84 -6.19 10.21
N GLU A 40 6.46 -5.05 10.48
CA GLU A 40 6.30 -3.85 9.66
C GLU A 40 6.80 -4.07 8.23
N CYS A 41 7.98 -4.69 8.06
CA CYS A 41 8.51 -5.06 6.75
C CYS A 41 7.57 -6.02 5.99
N LEU A 42 6.95 -6.97 6.69
CA LEU A 42 5.93 -7.85 6.11
C LEU A 42 4.65 -7.07 5.76
N GLY A 43 4.26 -6.09 6.56
CA GLY A 43 3.15 -5.17 6.26
C GLY A 43 3.40 -4.39 4.97
N GLU A 44 4.60 -3.82 4.82
CA GLU A 44 5.02 -3.12 3.61
C GLU A 44 5.09 -4.04 2.38
N PHE A 45 5.63 -5.25 2.55
CA PHE A 45 5.66 -6.26 1.50
C PHE A 45 4.25 -6.63 1.04
N MET A 46 3.35 -6.94 1.98
CA MET A 46 1.98 -7.36 1.65
C MET A 46 1.16 -6.21 1.06
N GLY A 47 1.33 -4.98 1.55
CA GLY A 47 0.62 -3.82 0.99
C GLY A 47 1.09 -3.48 -0.42
N ALA A 48 2.40 -3.51 -0.67
CA ALA A 48 2.95 -3.37 -2.02
C ALA A 48 2.45 -4.51 -2.94
N LEU A 49 2.43 -5.75 -2.45
CA LEU A 49 1.91 -6.90 -3.17
C LEU A 49 0.44 -6.71 -3.55
N PHE A 50 -0.43 -6.34 -2.61
CA PHE A 50 -1.87 -6.21 -2.88
C PHE A 50 -2.18 -5.15 -3.92
N TYR A 51 -1.61 -3.96 -3.80
CA TYR A 51 -1.91 -2.91 -4.77
C TYR A 51 -1.35 -3.24 -6.16
N VAL A 52 -0.12 -3.77 -6.24
CA VAL A 52 0.49 -4.17 -7.52
C VAL A 52 -0.26 -5.35 -8.13
N TYR A 53 -0.68 -6.34 -7.33
CA TYR A 53 -1.42 -7.50 -7.81
C TYR A 53 -2.73 -7.10 -8.47
N CYS A 54 -3.53 -6.24 -7.82
CA CYS A 54 -4.79 -5.77 -8.40
C CYS A 54 -4.57 -4.90 -9.64
N GLY A 55 -3.61 -3.97 -9.60
CA GLY A 55 -3.32 -3.07 -10.71
C GLY A 55 -2.72 -3.77 -11.95
N VAL A 56 -1.70 -4.60 -11.73
CA VAL A 56 -1.05 -5.40 -12.78
C VAL A 56 -1.98 -6.48 -13.30
N GLY A 57 -2.82 -7.09 -12.47
CA GLY A 57 -3.88 -8.01 -12.91
C GLY A 57 -4.87 -7.34 -13.86
N ALA A 58 -5.34 -6.13 -13.53
CA ALA A 58 -6.20 -5.36 -14.43
C ALA A 58 -5.48 -4.94 -15.72
N THR A 59 -4.19 -4.60 -15.63
CA THR A 59 -3.34 -4.29 -16.79
C THR A 59 -3.15 -5.52 -17.68
N ALA A 60 -2.99 -6.71 -17.08
CA ALA A 60 -2.88 -7.97 -17.80
C ALA A 60 -4.15 -8.24 -18.61
N ALA A 61 -5.33 -8.14 -17.99
CA ALA A 61 -6.60 -8.31 -18.69
C ALA A 61 -6.75 -7.33 -19.86
N PHE A 62 -6.40 -6.05 -19.67
CA PHE A 62 -6.45 -5.03 -20.72
C PHE A 62 -5.51 -5.33 -21.90
N ASN A 63 -4.23 -5.58 -21.63
CA ASN A 63 -3.24 -5.85 -22.68
C ASN A 63 -3.50 -7.19 -23.39
N ILE A 64 -3.87 -8.24 -22.64
CA ILE A 64 -4.23 -9.55 -23.21
C ILE A 64 -5.41 -9.41 -24.17
N GLY A 65 -6.48 -8.71 -23.76
CA GLY A 65 -7.63 -8.46 -24.63
C GLY A 65 -7.24 -7.73 -25.92
N ASN A 66 -6.46 -6.65 -25.80
CA ASN A 66 -5.99 -5.89 -26.96
C ASN A 66 -5.10 -6.72 -27.91
N LEU A 67 -4.15 -7.49 -27.36
CA LEU A 67 -3.24 -8.32 -28.14
C LEU A 67 -3.95 -9.51 -28.81
N ALA A 68 -4.96 -10.07 -28.14
CA ALA A 68 -5.82 -11.11 -28.69
C ALA A 68 -6.90 -10.57 -29.65
N LYS A 69 -7.05 -9.25 -29.76
CA LYS A 69 -8.13 -8.56 -30.50
C LYS A 69 -9.54 -8.91 -30.00
N GLU A 70 -9.65 -9.23 -28.72
CA GLU A 70 -10.90 -9.52 -28.04
C GLU A 70 -11.43 -8.24 -27.37
N GLN A 71 -12.53 -7.70 -27.90
CA GLN A 71 -13.11 -6.46 -27.39
C GLN A 71 -13.81 -6.69 -26.04
N GLY A 72 -13.66 -5.75 -25.12
CA GLY A 72 -14.42 -5.70 -23.87
C GLY A 72 -13.82 -6.44 -22.66
N ILE A 73 -12.66 -7.10 -22.79
CA ILE A 73 -12.00 -7.80 -21.66
C ILE A 73 -11.42 -6.82 -20.63
N GLY A 74 -11.04 -5.61 -21.04
CA GLY A 74 -10.52 -4.58 -20.15
C GLY A 74 -10.50 -3.19 -20.78
N SER A 75 -10.23 -2.17 -19.98
CA SER A 75 -10.08 -0.79 -20.41
C SER A 75 -9.16 -0.02 -19.46
N LEU A 76 -8.74 1.19 -19.85
CA LEU A 76 -7.98 2.06 -18.95
C LEU A 76 -8.78 2.39 -17.67
N LEU A 77 -10.11 2.44 -17.76
CA LEU A 77 -11.00 2.58 -16.60
C LEU A 77 -10.80 1.42 -15.61
N THR A 78 -10.86 0.18 -16.08
CA THR A 78 -10.68 -1.01 -15.23
C THR A 78 -9.26 -1.10 -14.67
N VAL A 79 -8.25 -0.63 -15.40
CA VAL A 79 -6.87 -0.53 -14.88
C VAL A 79 -6.81 0.44 -13.70
N GLY A 80 -7.30 1.67 -13.85
CA GLY A 80 -7.30 2.65 -12.77
C GLY A 80 -8.12 2.19 -11.56
N LEU A 81 -9.28 1.56 -11.78
CA LEU A 81 -10.08 0.95 -10.70
C LEU A 81 -9.32 -0.19 -10.01
N GLY A 82 -8.61 -1.04 -10.78
CA GLY A 82 -7.80 -2.13 -10.22
C GLY A 82 -6.71 -1.60 -9.28
N TYR A 83 -5.98 -0.55 -9.69
CA TYR A 83 -5.02 0.10 -8.81
C TYR A 83 -5.68 0.76 -7.60
N ALA A 84 -6.80 1.49 -7.77
CA ALA A 84 -7.50 2.11 -6.65
C ALA A 84 -7.97 1.10 -5.60
N ILE A 85 -8.65 0.04 -6.01
CA ILE A 85 -9.12 -1.01 -5.09
C ILE A 85 -7.92 -1.72 -4.44
N GLY A 86 -6.84 -1.92 -5.18
CA GLY A 86 -5.58 -2.43 -4.64
C GLY A 86 -5.00 -1.54 -3.54
N ILE A 87 -4.99 -0.22 -3.74
CA ILE A 87 -4.49 0.77 -2.75
C ILE A 87 -5.39 0.78 -1.51
N VAL A 88 -6.72 0.80 -1.69
CA VAL A 88 -7.65 0.72 -0.55
C VAL A 88 -7.43 -0.57 0.24
N THR A 89 -7.27 -1.71 -0.44
CA THR A 89 -7.00 -3.01 0.18
C THR A 89 -5.68 -3.00 0.96
N ALA A 90 -4.62 -2.46 0.36
CA ALA A 90 -3.32 -2.32 1.01
C ALA A 90 -3.41 -1.44 2.27
N LEU A 91 -4.01 -0.26 2.17
CA LEU A 91 -4.13 0.68 3.29
C LEU A 91 -5.02 0.13 4.41
N THR A 92 -6.14 -0.50 4.08
CA THR A 92 -7.07 -1.02 5.09
C THR A 92 -6.51 -2.23 5.84
N ILE A 93 -5.78 -3.12 5.16
CA ILE A 93 -5.26 -4.35 5.77
C ILE A 93 -3.92 -4.11 6.46
N CYS A 94 -3.00 -3.39 5.80
CA CYS A 94 -1.59 -3.39 6.20
C CYS A 94 -1.17 -2.14 6.99
N SER A 95 -1.89 -1.02 6.93
CA SER A 95 -1.48 0.21 7.63
C SER A 95 -1.39 0.07 9.15
N SER A 96 -2.25 -0.77 9.74
CA SER A 96 -2.23 -1.03 11.19
C SER A 96 -0.95 -1.72 11.67
N VAL A 97 -0.17 -2.31 10.76
CA VAL A 97 1.08 -3.02 11.05
C VAL A 97 2.30 -2.15 10.77
N SER A 98 2.38 -1.51 9.59
CA SER A 98 3.58 -0.79 9.14
C SER A 98 3.46 0.74 9.10
N GLY A 99 2.25 1.29 9.23
CA GLY A 99 1.95 2.69 8.93
C GLY A 99 1.53 2.93 7.47
N GLY A 100 1.69 1.94 6.61
CA GLY A 100 1.08 1.91 5.27
C GLY A 100 1.74 2.79 4.22
N HIS A 101 3.07 2.75 4.10
CA HIS A 101 3.78 3.62 3.15
C HIS A 101 3.66 3.10 1.71
N PHE A 102 3.97 1.81 1.51
CA PHE A 102 3.91 1.03 0.25
C PHE A 102 4.63 1.65 -0.97
N ASN A 103 5.37 2.74 -0.76
CA ASN A 103 6.06 3.52 -1.77
C ASN A 103 7.36 4.11 -1.17
N PRO A 104 8.52 3.92 -1.82
CA PRO A 104 9.79 4.46 -1.34
C PRO A 104 9.78 5.97 -1.10
N CYS A 105 9.15 6.77 -1.99
CA CYS A 105 9.12 8.22 -1.82
C CYS A 105 8.32 8.65 -0.60
N VAL A 106 7.24 7.92 -0.27
CA VAL A 106 6.42 8.16 0.93
C VAL A 106 7.22 7.82 2.19
N SER A 107 7.93 6.68 2.23
CA SER A 107 8.81 6.33 3.35
C SER A 107 9.88 7.38 3.62
N ILE A 108 10.48 7.94 2.56
CA ILE A 108 11.49 9.00 2.66
C ILE A 108 10.85 10.30 3.16
N ALA A 109 9.71 10.71 2.60
CA ALA A 109 9.00 11.91 3.03
C ALA A 109 8.57 11.84 4.50
N PHE A 110 8.08 10.68 4.96
CA PHE A 110 7.74 10.45 6.36
C PHE A 110 8.98 10.54 7.28
N ALA A 111 10.15 10.10 6.82
CA ALA A 111 11.38 10.20 7.59
C ALA A 111 11.87 11.64 7.74
N ILE A 112 11.59 12.50 6.76
CA ILE A 112 11.92 13.92 6.78
C ILE A 112 10.97 14.70 7.70
N TRP A 113 9.66 14.48 7.53
CA TRP A 113 8.64 15.39 8.07
C TRP A 113 7.86 14.85 9.28
N ARG A 114 7.67 13.53 9.36
CA ARG A 114 6.74 12.89 10.32
C ARG A 114 7.46 12.03 11.37
N GLY A 115 8.79 12.15 11.46
CA GLY A 115 9.59 11.46 12.49
C GLY A 115 9.76 9.96 12.27
N PHE A 116 9.52 9.45 11.06
CA PHE A 116 9.76 8.03 10.76
C PHE A 116 11.28 7.71 10.86
N PRO A 117 11.69 6.65 11.57
CA PRO A 117 13.11 6.39 11.79
C PRO A 117 13.88 6.10 10.50
N TRP A 118 14.87 6.93 10.18
CA TRP A 118 15.74 6.77 9.00
C TRP A 118 16.36 5.39 8.84
N LYS A 119 16.69 4.72 9.96
CA LYS A 119 17.26 3.36 9.97
C LYS A 119 16.30 2.30 9.40
N LYS A 120 15.00 2.56 9.38
CA LYS A 120 13.96 1.64 8.88
C LYS A 120 13.62 1.89 7.41
N VAL A 121 14.02 3.03 6.85
CA VAL A 121 13.72 3.39 5.45
C VAL A 121 14.29 2.35 4.46
N PRO A 122 15.55 1.89 4.56
CA PRO A 122 16.07 0.93 3.59
C PRO A 122 15.35 -0.41 3.60
N SER A 123 15.00 -0.95 4.78
CA SER A 123 14.27 -2.22 4.89
C SER A 123 12.85 -2.10 4.36
N PHE A 124 12.17 -0.96 4.59
CA PHE A 124 10.86 -0.68 4.00
C PHE A 124 10.93 -0.67 2.47
N ILE A 125 11.90 0.06 1.88
CA ILE A 125 12.07 0.13 0.42
C ILE A 125 12.29 -1.26 -0.18
N ILE A 126 13.16 -2.07 0.44
CA ILE A 126 13.41 -3.45 -0.01
C ILE A 126 12.13 -4.29 0.08
N SER A 127 11.42 -4.24 1.20
CA SER A 127 10.15 -4.96 1.36
C SER A 127 9.10 -4.58 0.32
N GLN A 128 8.97 -3.29 0.02
CA GLN A 128 8.04 -2.79 -0.99
C GLN A 128 8.40 -3.31 -2.39
N ILE A 129 9.68 -3.23 -2.78
CA ILE A 129 10.17 -3.74 -4.08
C ILE A 129 9.93 -5.25 -4.19
N LEU A 130 10.22 -6.01 -3.15
CA LEU A 130 10.00 -7.46 -3.13
C LEU A 130 8.51 -7.81 -3.22
N GLY A 131 7.64 -7.06 -2.53
CA GLY A 131 6.19 -7.24 -2.59
C GLY A 131 5.64 -7.02 -4.01
N ALA A 132 6.06 -5.91 -4.64
CA ALA A 132 5.72 -5.60 -6.02
C ALA A 132 6.23 -6.67 -7.02
N MET A 133 7.47 -7.12 -6.85
CA MET A 133 8.07 -8.17 -7.67
C MET A 133 7.28 -9.48 -7.57
N VAL A 134 6.92 -9.92 -6.35
CA VAL A 134 6.15 -11.13 -6.13
C VAL A 134 4.75 -11.02 -6.73
N ALA A 135 4.09 -9.86 -6.61
CA ALA A 135 2.81 -9.62 -7.28
C ALA A 135 2.89 -9.82 -8.80
N CYS A 136 3.93 -9.29 -9.45
CA CYS A 136 4.15 -9.49 -10.88
C CYS A 136 4.39 -10.96 -11.24
N PHE A 137 5.16 -11.70 -10.44
CA PHE A 137 5.34 -13.15 -10.64
C PHE A 137 4.04 -13.93 -10.49
N LEU A 138 3.19 -13.58 -9.51
CA LEU A 138 1.88 -14.21 -9.32
C LEU A 138 0.98 -14.01 -10.55
N VAL A 139 0.85 -12.76 -11.03
CA VAL A 139 0.04 -12.46 -12.23
C VAL A 139 0.61 -13.15 -13.46
N TYR A 140 1.93 -13.16 -13.64
CA TYR A 140 2.55 -13.90 -14.74
C TYR A 140 2.29 -15.40 -14.66
N GLY A 141 2.38 -15.99 -13.47
CA GLY A 141 2.05 -17.40 -13.24
C GLY A 141 0.59 -17.72 -13.60
N GLN A 142 -0.34 -16.85 -13.19
CA GLN A 142 -1.78 -17.01 -13.47
C GLN A 142 -2.11 -16.93 -14.97
N TYR A 143 -1.43 -16.05 -15.71
CA TYR A 143 -1.66 -15.87 -17.15
C TYR A 143 -0.64 -16.59 -18.05
N ARG A 144 0.28 -17.39 -17.48
CA ARG A 144 1.46 -17.91 -18.18
C ARG A 144 1.15 -18.54 -19.54
N THR A 145 0.18 -19.44 -19.57
CA THR A 145 -0.19 -20.16 -20.81
C THR A 145 -0.70 -19.20 -21.87
N THR A 146 -1.61 -18.29 -21.49
CA THR A 146 -2.17 -17.27 -22.38
C THR A 146 -1.08 -16.32 -22.91
N LEU A 147 -0.17 -15.89 -22.05
CA LEU A 147 0.94 -15.02 -22.46
C LEU A 147 1.85 -15.72 -23.48
N LEU A 148 2.22 -16.97 -23.24
CA LEU A 148 3.04 -17.74 -24.20
C LEU A 148 2.35 -17.94 -25.56
N GLN A 149 1.03 -18.15 -25.56
CA GLN A 149 0.24 -18.24 -26.80
C GLN A 149 0.25 -16.91 -27.56
N ILE A 150 0.06 -15.79 -26.87
CA ILE A 150 0.13 -14.45 -27.46
C ILE A 150 1.52 -14.17 -28.00
N GLU A 151 2.58 -14.45 -27.25
CA GLU A 151 3.96 -14.27 -27.71
C GLU A 151 4.25 -15.11 -28.96
N ALA A 152 3.77 -16.36 -29.01
CA ALA A 152 3.90 -17.21 -30.20
C ALA A 152 3.16 -16.61 -31.41
N ALA A 153 1.95 -16.11 -31.23
CA ALA A 153 1.18 -15.45 -32.28
C ALA A 153 1.88 -14.18 -32.80
N LEU A 154 2.43 -13.35 -31.89
CA LEU A 154 3.19 -12.14 -32.24
C LEU A 154 4.48 -12.47 -33.03
N LYS A 155 5.13 -13.60 -32.73
CA LYS A 155 6.31 -14.09 -33.46
C LYS A 155 5.95 -14.54 -34.87
N VAL A 156 4.85 -15.28 -35.04
CA VAL A 156 4.33 -15.67 -36.37
C VAL A 156 4.01 -14.43 -37.21
N ALA A 157 3.41 -13.41 -36.60
CA ALA A 157 3.12 -12.14 -37.24
C ALA A 157 4.35 -11.23 -37.45
N LYS A 158 5.55 -11.64 -37.00
CA LYS A 158 6.81 -10.88 -37.10
C LYS A 158 6.77 -9.47 -36.47
N VAL A 159 5.91 -9.27 -35.46
CA VAL A 159 5.78 -8.00 -34.72
C VAL A 159 6.26 -8.09 -33.27
N TYR A 160 6.64 -9.29 -32.82
CA TYR A 160 7.06 -9.55 -31.44
C TYR A 160 8.12 -8.56 -30.93
N ASP A 161 9.25 -8.42 -31.64
CA ASP A 161 10.37 -7.58 -31.17
C ASP A 161 10.01 -6.10 -31.09
N ALA A 162 9.06 -5.64 -31.92
CA ALA A 162 8.60 -4.26 -31.93
C ALA A 162 7.60 -3.96 -30.79
N VAL A 163 6.85 -4.96 -30.34
CA VAL A 163 5.72 -4.78 -29.40
C VAL A 163 6.08 -5.21 -27.98
N GLN A 164 6.95 -6.21 -27.80
CA GLN A 164 7.20 -6.88 -26.52
C GLN A 164 7.50 -5.90 -25.38
N PHE A 165 8.43 -4.96 -25.62
CA PHE A 165 8.91 -3.97 -24.65
C PHE A 165 8.29 -2.59 -24.90
N THR A 166 6.97 -2.55 -25.00
CA THR A 166 6.17 -1.32 -25.12
C THR A 166 5.08 -1.30 -24.07
N PRO A 167 4.41 -0.15 -23.79
CA PRO A 167 3.27 -0.10 -22.87
C PRO A 167 2.16 -1.13 -23.18
N ASN A 168 1.98 -1.45 -24.46
CA ASN A 168 0.93 -2.34 -24.95
C ASN A 168 1.42 -3.79 -25.15
N GLY A 169 2.69 -4.06 -24.87
CA GLY A 169 3.31 -5.37 -25.02
C GLY A 169 3.03 -6.31 -23.85
N VAL A 170 3.47 -7.55 -24.00
CA VAL A 170 3.39 -8.57 -22.93
C VAL A 170 4.24 -8.17 -21.74
N ALA A 171 5.48 -7.70 -21.94
CA ALA A 171 6.32 -7.22 -20.84
C ALA A 171 5.75 -5.92 -20.22
N GLY A 172 5.04 -5.11 -21.02
CA GLY A 172 4.35 -3.87 -20.62
C GLY A 172 3.27 -4.05 -19.56
N ILE A 173 2.78 -5.29 -19.37
CA ILE A 173 1.87 -5.65 -18.28
C ILE A 173 2.56 -5.46 -16.92
N PHE A 174 3.83 -5.88 -16.83
CA PHE A 174 4.56 -6.02 -15.56
C PHE A 174 5.52 -4.87 -15.31
N ALA A 175 6.23 -4.43 -16.34
CA ALA A 175 7.23 -3.38 -16.27
C ALA A 175 6.85 -2.23 -17.22
N LEU A 176 7.30 -1.03 -16.90
CA LEU A 176 6.97 0.15 -17.69
C LEU A 176 8.00 0.39 -18.78
N TYR A 177 7.48 0.68 -19.96
CA TYR A 177 8.24 1.08 -21.14
C TYR A 177 7.60 2.30 -21.76
N THR A 178 8.31 2.93 -22.68
CA THR A 178 7.77 3.99 -23.53
C THR A 178 7.62 3.48 -24.96
N LEU A 179 6.77 4.15 -25.75
CA LEU A 179 6.68 3.83 -27.17
C LEU A 179 8.00 4.16 -27.90
N PRO A 180 8.37 3.40 -28.94
CA PRO A 180 9.53 3.73 -29.76
C PRO A 180 9.43 5.17 -30.29
N GLY A 181 10.50 5.96 -30.11
CA GLY A 181 10.53 7.37 -30.52
C GLY A 181 9.87 8.34 -29.53
N ALA A 182 9.36 7.87 -28.39
CA ALA A 182 8.84 8.75 -27.35
C ALA A 182 9.93 9.70 -26.81
N ASN A 183 9.53 10.95 -26.58
CA ASN A 183 10.39 11.95 -25.99
C ASN A 183 10.51 11.73 -24.48
N LEU A 184 11.72 11.41 -24.00
CA LEU A 184 11.99 11.17 -22.59
C LEU A 184 11.73 12.38 -21.70
N ARG A 185 11.84 13.60 -22.25
CA ARG A 185 11.48 14.83 -21.53
C ARG A 185 10.01 14.83 -21.17
N ASP A 186 9.16 14.46 -22.12
CA ASP A 186 7.71 14.51 -21.94
C ASP A 186 7.27 13.40 -20.97
N ALA A 187 7.91 12.22 -21.03
CA ALA A 187 7.72 11.16 -20.03
C ALA A 187 8.15 11.60 -18.62
N PHE A 188 9.30 12.28 -18.48
CA PHE A 188 9.75 12.83 -17.20
C PHE A 188 8.81 13.90 -16.66
N MET A 189 8.33 14.82 -17.50
CA MET A 189 7.37 15.85 -17.10
C MET A 189 6.05 15.23 -16.64
N ASN A 190 5.56 14.22 -17.36
CA ASN A 190 4.36 13.47 -17.00
C ASN A 190 4.50 12.83 -15.62
N GLU A 191 5.56 12.06 -15.42
CA GLU A 191 5.87 11.38 -14.16
C GLU A 191 5.97 12.39 -13.00
N PHE A 192 6.77 13.44 -13.18
CA PHE A 192 7.03 14.44 -12.14
C PHE A 192 5.76 15.15 -11.66
N PHE A 193 4.93 15.66 -12.57
CA PHE A 193 3.74 16.42 -12.17
C PHE A 193 2.62 15.52 -11.64
N VAL A 194 2.50 14.29 -12.15
CA VAL A 194 1.58 13.31 -11.59
C VAL A 194 1.98 12.96 -10.16
N ASP A 195 3.25 12.67 -9.91
CA ASP A 195 3.75 12.35 -8.57
C ASP A 195 3.68 13.53 -7.61
N PHE A 196 3.92 14.75 -8.10
CA PHE A 196 3.74 15.95 -7.30
C PHE A 196 2.27 16.13 -6.87
N PHE A 197 1.32 15.91 -7.78
CA PHE A 197 -0.11 15.94 -7.47
C PHE A 197 -0.49 14.84 -6.47
N LEU A 198 -0.05 13.60 -6.70
CA LEU A 198 -0.33 12.48 -5.78
C LEU A 198 0.27 12.73 -4.40
N GLY A 199 1.49 13.27 -4.33
CA GLY A 199 2.11 13.69 -3.08
C GLY A 199 1.23 14.67 -2.30
N LEU A 200 0.61 15.65 -2.98
CA LEU A 200 -0.20 16.68 -2.33
C LEU A 200 -1.49 16.07 -1.78
N VAL A 201 -2.12 15.17 -2.55
CA VAL A 201 -3.31 14.45 -2.11
C VAL A 201 -3.00 13.54 -0.93
N ILE A 202 -1.88 12.80 -0.97
CA ILE A 202 -1.44 11.95 0.13
C ILE A 202 -1.21 12.79 1.39
N TRP A 203 -0.41 13.87 1.28
CA TRP A 203 -0.10 14.72 2.42
C TRP A 203 -1.35 15.37 3.00
N GLY A 204 -2.24 15.86 2.14
CA GLY A 204 -3.50 16.47 2.57
C GLY A 204 -4.52 15.50 3.12
N SER A 205 -4.53 14.25 2.66
CA SER A 205 -5.39 13.20 3.23
C SER A 205 -4.89 12.71 4.59
N LEU A 206 -3.61 12.92 4.87
CA LEU A 206 -2.96 12.56 6.14
C LEU A 206 -2.84 13.74 7.11
N ASP A 207 -3.23 14.95 6.70
CA ASP A 207 -3.29 16.11 7.59
C ASP A 207 -4.43 15.91 8.61
N PRO A 208 -4.10 15.82 9.92
CA PRO A 208 -5.11 15.58 10.95
C PRO A 208 -6.12 16.75 11.08
N SER A 209 -5.80 17.93 10.56
CA SER A 209 -6.71 19.09 10.58
C SER A 209 -7.69 19.12 9.39
N ASN A 210 -7.53 18.22 8.40
CA ASN A 210 -8.37 18.21 7.22
C ASN A 210 -9.77 17.62 7.52
N PHE A 211 -10.74 18.49 7.78
CA PHE A 211 -12.11 18.11 8.10
C PHE A 211 -12.88 17.45 6.93
N LEU A 212 -12.43 17.61 5.68
CA LEU A 212 -13.06 16.98 4.52
C LEU A 212 -12.63 15.52 4.33
N VAL A 213 -11.48 15.15 4.88
CA VAL A 213 -10.90 13.80 4.74
C VAL A 213 -10.70 13.20 6.13
N PRO A 214 -11.76 12.66 6.76
CA PRO A 214 -11.61 11.90 7.99
C PRO A 214 -10.75 10.64 7.74
N PRO A 215 -10.13 10.05 8.78
CA PRO A 215 -9.24 8.88 8.64
C PRO A 215 -9.81 7.72 7.81
N ALA A 216 -11.11 7.45 7.93
CA ALA A 216 -11.77 6.39 7.18
C ALA A 216 -11.89 6.68 5.67
N ALA A 217 -11.90 7.95 5.27
CA ALA A 217 -12.00 8.38 3.88
C ALA A 217 -10.62 8.48 3.20
N ALA A 218 -9.54 8.70 3.96
CA ALA A 218 -8.20 8.89 3.42
C ALA A 218 -7.76 7.78 2.42
N PRO A 219 -7.97 6.47 2.68
CA PRO A 219 -7.62 5.43 1.71
C PRO A 219 -8.32 5.57 0.37
N TRP A 220 -9.59 5.97 0.36
CA TRP A 220 -10.39 6.13 -0.86
C TRP A 220 -9.97 7.35 -1.66
N VAL A 221 -9.74 8.48 -0.98
CA VAL A 221 -9.30 9.73 -1.63
C VAL A 221 -7.94 9.52 -2.32
N ILE A 222 -6.99 8.91 -1.61
CA ILE A 222 -5.67 8.58 -2.17
C ILE A 222 -5.80 7.63 -3.36
N ALA A 223 -6.60 6.57 -3.21
CA ALA A 223 -6.79 5.57 -4.25
C ALA A 223 -7.43 6.14 -5.53
N PHE A 224 -8.48 6.95 -5.41
CA PHE A 224 -9.15 7.54 -6.56
C PHE A 224 -8.33 8.67 -7.20
N ALA A 225 -7.52 9.40 -6.44
CA ALA A 225 -6.53 10.31 -7.03
C ALA A 225 -5.52 9.54 -7.89
N TYR A 226 -5.03 8.39 -7.40
CA TYR A 226 -4.16 7.51 -8.19
C TYR A 226 -4.85 6.99 -9.47
N ALA A 227 -6.11 6.56 -9.37
CA ALA A 227 -6.89 6.14 -10.54
C ALA A 227 -7.10 7.27 -11.55
N ALA A 228 -7.41 8.48 -11.09
CA ALA A 228 -7.54 9.65 -11.95
C ALA A 228 -6.26 9.93 -12.74
N MET A 229 -5.10 9.78 -12.08
CA MET A 229 -3.80 9.93 -12.76
C MET A 229 -3.56 8.84 -13.80
N ILE A 230 -3.95 7.60 -13.54
CA ILE A 230 -3.91 6.53 -14.55
C ILE A 230 -4.79 6.88 -15.75
N TRP A 231 -6.04 7.27 -15.52
CA TRP A 231 -7.01 7.54 -16.59
C TRP A 231 -6.56 8.69 -17.50
N ALA A 232 -5.89 9.69 -16.93
CA ALA A 232 -5.44 10.86 -17.67
C ALA A 232 -4.05 10.68 -18.31
N TYR A 233 -3.12 9.99 -17.63
CA TYR A 233 -1.69 10.11 -17.92
C TYR A 233 -0.94 8.79 -18.17
N ALA A 234 -1.59 7.63 -18.00
CA ALA A 234 -0.92 6.34 -18.22
C ALA A 234 -0.36 6.12 -19.64
N PRO A 235 -1.01 6.58 -20.74
CA PRO A 235 -0.46 6.40 -22.09
C PRO A 235 0.92 7.04 -22.30
N GLY A 236 1.25 8.10 -21.55
CA GLY A 236 2.55 8.77 -21.59
C GLY A 236 3.68 8.06 -20.83
N GLY A 237 3.35 6.96 -20.13
CA GLY A 237 4.23 6.32 -19.15
C GLY A 237 3.98 6.90 -17.76
N LEU A 238 3.53 6.04 -16.84
CA LEU A 238 3.24 6.41 -15.45
C LEU A 238 3.67 5.28 -14.50
N ALA A 239 4.67 5.55 -13.67
CA ALA A 239 5.08 4.66 -12.59
C ALA A 239 4.39 4.97 -11.27
N ALA A 240 4.40 6.24 -10.90
CA ALA A 240 3.99 6.86 -9.65
C ALA A 240 4.56 6.26 -8.34
N ASN A 241 5.39 5.21 -8.47
CA ASN A 241 5.90 4.45 -7.35
C ASN A 241 7.16 3.67 -7.78
N THR A 242 8.29 3.99 -7.13
CA THR A 242 9.59 3.36 -7.36
C THR A 242 9.53 1.84 -7.17
N ALA A 243 8.85 1.36 -6.12
CA ALA A 243 8.74 -0.07 -5.84
C ALA A 243 7.88 -0.78 -6.88
N ARG A 244 6.84 -0.13 -7.42
CA ARG A 244 6.06 -0.61 -8.57
C ARG A 244 6.99 -0.94 -9.72
N ASP A 245 7.73 0.07 -10.15
CA ASP A 245 8.51 -0.01 -11.38
C ASP A 245 9.67 -0.99 -11.21
N LEU A 246 10.46 -0.82 -10.16
CA LEU A 246 11.60 -1.69 -9.91
C LEU A 246 11.18 -3.14 -9.68
N GLY A 247 10.11 -3.40 -8.92
CA GLY A 247 9.62 -4.75 -8.68
C GLY A 247 9.21 -5.45 -9.98
N GLY A 248 8.39 -4.78 -10.80
CA GLY A 248 7.97 -5.30 -12.10
C GLY A 248 9.11 -5.44 -13.09
N ARG A 249 10.05 -4.48 -13.11
CA ARG A 249 11.22 -4.48 -13.99
C ARG A 249 12.22 -5.56 -13.64
N ILE A 250 12.47 -5.82 -12.35
CA ILE A 250 13.30 -6.94 -11.91
C ILE A 250 12.68 -8.27 -12.35
N MET A 251 11.38 -8.44 -12.15
CA MET A 251 10.65 -9.62 -12.64
C MET A 251 10.81 -9.75 -14.17
N ALA A 252 10.62 -8.66 -14.92
CA ALA A 252 10.77 -8.67 -16.37
C ALA A 252 12.19 -9.01 -16.83
N LEU A 253 13.22 -8.52 -16.14
CA LEU A 253 14.62 -8.87 -16.37
C LEU A 253 14.90 -10.36 -16.11
N ILE A 254 14.24 -10.96 -15.12
CA ILE A 254 14.36 -12.41 -14.83
C ILE A 254 13.71 -13.24 -15.94
N VAL A 255 12.55 -12.83 -16.44
CA VAL A 255 11.79 -13.59 -17.45
C VAL A 255 12.34 -13.41 -18.87
N TRP A 256 12.62 -12.17 -19.28
CA TRP A 256 12.99 -11.83 -20.66
C TRP A 256 14.45 -11.38 -20.83
N GLY A 257 15.24 -11.35 -19.75
CA GLY A 257 16.65 -11.00 -19.79
C GLY A 257 16.93 -9.50 -19.98
N LYS A 258 18.18 -9.17 -20.32
CA LYS A 258 18.68 -7.78 -20.45
C LYS A 258 17.86 -6.85 -21.37
N PRO A 259 17.24 -7.32 -22.47
CA PRO A 259 16.38 -6.46 -23.30
C PRO A 259 15.21 -5.81 -22.52
N ALA A 260 14.73 -6.45 -21.45
CA ALA A 260 13.66 -5.93 -20.58
C ALA A 260 14.08 -4.77 -19.66
N SER A 261 15.34 -4.33 -19.71
CA SER A 261 15.84 -3.26 -18.83
C SER A 261 15.06 -1.95 -18.96
N GLY A 262 14.51 -1.64 -20.13
CA GLY A 262 13.83 -0.36 -20.40
C GLY A 262 14.77 0.82 -20.62
N GLY A 263 16.09 0.58 -20.66
CA GLY A 263 17.10 1.57 -21.02
C GLY A 263 17.05 2.84 -20.16
N ARG A 264 17.16 4.01 -20.80
CA ARG A 264 17.18 5.32 -20.12
C ARG A 264 15.87 5.65 -19.41
N TYR A 265 14.74 5.14 -19.90
CA TYR A 265 13.44 5.38 -19.29
C TYR A 265 13.31 4.71 -17.91
N ALA A 266 14.00 3.60 -17.67
CA ALA A 266 13.96 2.90 -16.38
C ALA A 266 14.35 3.79 -15.20
N ALA A 267 15.37 4.64 -15.37
CA ALA A 267 15.77 5.58 -14.34
C ALA A 267 14.72 6.67 -14.09
N ILE A 268 14.06 7.15 -15.16
CA ILE A 268 12.97 8.14 -15.06
C ILE A 268 11.81 7.52 -14.28
N ALA A 269 11.34 6.35 -14.69
CA ALA A 269 10.22 5.66 -14.04
C ALA A 269 10.52 5.32 -12.56
N ALA A 270 11.74 4.90 -12.23
CA ALA A 270 12.09 4.50 -10.87
C ALA A 270 12.34 5.66 -9.91
N LEU A 271 12.92 6.78 -10.39
CA LEU A 271 13.49 7.80 -9.51
C LEU A 271 12.73 9.13 -9.49
N THR A 272 11.91 9.44 -10.50
CA THR A 272 11.28 10.78 -10.64
C THR A 272 10.26 11.08 -9.55
N ASN A 273 9.54 10.05 -9.10
CA ASN A 273 8.56 10.16 -8.03
C ASN A 273 9.16 10.66 -6.68
N ILE A 274 10.44 10.38 -6.42
CA ILE A 274 11.12 10.78 -5.18
C ILE A 274 11.20 12.32 -5.07
N PRO A 275 11.94 13.04 -5.94
CA PRO A 275 12.01 14.49 -5.87
C PRO A 275 10.63 15.17 -6.04
N ALA A 276 9.74 14.60 -6.86
CA ALA A 276 8.38 15.13 -7.02
C ALA A 276 7.56 15.08 -5.71
N THR A 277 7.57 13.93 -5.02
CA THR A 277 6.87 13.75 -3.73
C THR A 277 7.50 14.59 -2.63
N LEU A 278 8.84 14.73 -2.62
CA LEU A 278 9.54 15.58 -1.67
C LEU A 278 9.21 17.07 -1.86
N LEU A 279 9.17 17.54 -3.11
CA LEU A 279 8.75 18.91 -3.40
C LEU A 279 7.28 19.12 -3.01
N SER A 280 6.42 18.15 -3.28
CA SER A 280 5.01 18.21 -2.90
C SER A 280 4.80 18.28 -1.40
N SER A 281 5.44 17.41 -0.62
CA SER A 281 5.38 17.46 0.85
C SER A 281 5.93 18.78 1.40
N LEU A 282 7.04 19.29 0.84
CA LEU A 282 7.55 20.63 1.18
C LEU A 282 6.52 21.73 0.91
N VAL A 283 5.91 21.73 -0.28
CA VAL A 283 4.85 22.70 -0.64
C VAL A 283 3.68 22.60 0.32
N TYR A 284 3.29 21.39 0.71
CA TYR A 284 2.20 21.19 1.66
C TYR A 284 2.52 21.75 3.04
N GLU A 285 3.70 21.43 3.58
CA GLU A 285 4.14 21.93 4.89
C GLU A 285 4.26 23.45 4.93
N LEU A 286 4.66 24.09 3.81
CA LEU A 286 4.83 25.54 3.75
C LEU A 286 3.53 26.33 3.50
N ILE A 287 2.59 25.77 2.75
CA ILE A 287 1.40 26.51 2.27
C ILE A 287 0.12 26.04 2.97
N PHE A 288 -0.04 24.73 3.15
CA PHE A 288 -1.33 24.14 3.52
C PHE A 288 -1.38 23.68 4.98
N TYR A 289 -0.27 23.25 5.56
CA TYR A 289 -0.22 22.82 6.95
C TYR A 289 -0.23 24.02 7.91
N ASP A 290 -1.07 23.96 8.94
CA ASP A 290 -1.20 25.03 9.93
C ASP A 290 -1.52 24.45 11.32
N SER A 291 -0.61 24.68 12.25
CA SER A 291 -0.69 24.17 13.62
C SER A 291 -1.75 24.85 14.49
N SER A 292 -2.31 25.99 14.04
CA SER A 292 -3.40 26.68 14.74
C SER A 292 -4.78 26.05 14.49
N ARG A 293 -4.89 25.15 13.50
CA ARG A 293 -6.18 24.51 13.15
C ARG A 293 -6.64 23.50 14.19
N VAL A 294 -7.96 23.43 14.33
CA VAL A 294 -8.62 22.51 15.25
C VAL A 294 -8.75 21.13 14.63
N LEU A 295 -8.52 20.10 15.44
CA LEU A 295 -8.72 18.71 15.02
C LEU A 295 -10.22 18.37 14.99
N PRO A 296 -10.75 17.84 13.86
CA PRO A 296 -12.11 17.31 13.79
C PRO A 296 -12.34 16.17 14.79
N SER A 297 -13.58 15.96 15.23
CA SER A 297 -13.93 14.91 16.20
C SER A 297 -13.47 13.52 15.76
N ALA A 298 -13.71 13.16 14.50
CA ALA A 298 -13.27 11.88 13.94
C ALA A 298 -11.75 11.68 14.02
N GLN A 299 -10.97 12.75 13.88
CA GLN A 299 -9.52 12.69 14.05
C GLN A 299 -9.13 12.54 15.52
N GLN A 300 -9.80 13.25 16.42
CA GLN A 300 -9.54 13.14 17.86
C GLN A 300 -9.77 11.71 18.35
N ASP A 301 -10.88 11.09 17.94
CA ASP A 301 -11.22 9.69 18.26
C ASP A 301 -10.19 8.70 17.69
N PHE A 302 -9.72 8.96 16.47
CA PHE A 302 -8.68 8.16 15.84
C PHE A 302 -7.35 8.24 16.61
N LEU A 303 -6.92 9.45 16.97
CA LEU A 303 -5.68 9.69 17.71
C LEU A 303 -5.74 9.15 19.14
N SER A 304 -6.88 9.33 19.81
CA SER A 304 -7.09 8.84 21.17
C SER A 304 -7.10 7.31 21.23
N GLY A 305 -7.72 6.64 20.25
CA GLY A 305 -7.67 5.18 20.11
C GLY A 305 -6.25 4.65 19.88
N HIS A 306 -5.46 5.31 19.03
CA HIS A 306 -4.04 4.96 18.84
C HIS A 306 -3.23 5.14 20.10
N LYS A 307 -3.42 6.25 20.82
CA LYS A 307 -2.75 6.52 22.09
C LYS A 307 -3.10 5.46 23.15
N ALA A 308 -4.38 5.09 23.26
CA ALA A 308 -4.84 4.04 24.17
C ALA A 308 -4.22 2.67 23.84
N HIS A 309 -4.07 2.35 22.55
CA HIS A 309 -3.38 1.12 22.14
C HIS A 309 -1.89 1.11 22.53
N LEU A 310 -1.21 2.24 22.37
CA LEU A 310 0.21 2.38 22.73
C LEU A 310 0.42 2.32 24.25
N THR A 311 -0.43 2.95 25.05
CA THR A 311 -0.33 2.90 26.52
C THR A 311 -0.66 1.51 27.05
N HIS A 312 -1.60 0.78 26.44
CA HIS A 312 -1.87 -0.60 26.81
C HIS A 312 -0.67 -1.54 26.57
N LYS A 313 0.18 -1.27 25.58
CA LYS A 313 1.44 -2.02 25.39
C LYS A 313 2.46 -1.78 26.51
N SER A 314 2.39 -0.63 27.20
CA SER A 314 3.30 -0.26 28.29
C SER A 314 2.88 -0.77 29.68
N LEU A 315 1.67 -1.31 29.82
CA LEU A 315 1.16 -1.89 31.06
C LEU A 315 1.36 -3.43 31.03
N ASP A 316 2.30 -3.91 31.84
CA ASP A 316 2.88 -5.25 31.87
C ASP A 316 1.88 -6.42 32.19
N PRO A 317 2.25 -7.69 31.91
CA PRO A 317 1.39 -8.89 31.93
C PRO A 317 0.79 -9.30 33.27
N GLU A 318 1.24 -8.75 34.40
CA GLU A 318 0.76 -9.16 35.72
C GLU A 318 -0.71 -8.84 35.97
N ARG A 319 -1.26 -7.84 35.28
CA ARG A 319 -2.71 -7.57 35.31
C ARG A 319 -3.57 -8.63 34.63
N ARG A 320 -2.97 -9.64 33.97
CA ARG A 320 -3.67 -10.74 33.28
C ARG A 320 -3.92 -11.97 34.15
N GLN A 321 -3.41 -12.04 35.39
CA GLN A 321 -3.86 -13.10 36.29
C GLN A 321 -5.30 -12.78 36.71
N PRO A 322 -6.28 -13.69 36.52
CA PRO A 322 -7.55 -13.53 37.20
C PRO A 322 -7.21 -13.47 38.68
N LYS A 323 -7.56 -12.37 39.37
CA LYS A 323 -7.42 -12.28 40.82
C LYS A 323 -7.96 -13.59 41.39
N SER A 324 -7.07 -14.43 41.94
CA SER A 324 -7.47 -15.60 42.69
C SER A 324 -8.52 -15.12 43.67
N GLN A 325 -9.70 -15.72 43.64
CA GLN A 325 -10.78 -15.44 44.57
C GLN A 325 -10.19 -15.45 45.98
N GLY A 326 -9.99 -14.25 46.53
CA GLY A 326 -9.63 -14.07 47.93
C GLY A 326 -10.80 -14.63 48.71
N SER A 327 -10.50 -15.63 49.53
CA SER A 327 -11.39 -16.23 50.51
C SER A 327 -12.23 -15.17 51.21
N VAL A 328 -13.53 -15.16 50.96
CA VAL A 328 -14.51 -14.60 51.90
C VAL A 328 -15.35 -15.77 52.38
N SER A 329 -15.15 -16.08 53.66
CA SER A 329 -15.85 -17.10 54.42
C SER A 329 -17.35 -16.83 54.47
N SER A 330 -18.12 -17.92 54.35
CA SER A 330 -19.36 -18.27 55.05
C SER A 330 -20.47 -17.23 55.27
N THR A 331 -21.72 -17.73 55.12
CA THR A 331 -23.01 -17.18 55.59
C THR A 331 -23.49 -15.94 54.81
N GLU A 332 -24.63 -15.87 54.13
CA GLU A 332 -25.95 -16.53 54.20
C GLU A 332 -26.58 -16.56 52.80
N LYS A 333 -27.36 -17.61 52.49
CA LYS A 333 -28.42 -17.51 51.48
C LYS A 333 -29.59 -16.74 52.11
N PRO A 334 -30.33 -15.96 51.31
CA PRO A 334 -31.70 -16.39 51.09
C PRO A 334 -32.12 -16.37 49.62
N GLN A 335 -33.25 -17.03 49.44
CA GLN A 335 -33.86 -17.56 48.25
C GLN A 335 -34.92 -16.60 47.67
N ILE A 336 -35.18 -16.72 46.36
CA ILE A 336 -36.49 -16.70 45.67
C ILE A 336 -37.03 -15.40 44.99
N SER A 337 -37.38 -15.66 43.70
CA SER A 337 -38.50 -15.24 42.83
C SER A 337 -38.54 -13.92 42.04
N VAL A 338 -38.90 -14.18 40.76
CA VAL A 338 -39.34 -13.38 39.60
C VAL A 338 -38.23 -12.70 38.81
#